data_AF-A0A538JW13-F1
#
_entry.id   AF-A0A538JW13-F1
#
_cell.length_a   1.000
_cell.length_b   1.000
_cell.length_c   1.000
_cell.angle_alpha   90.00
_cell.angle_beta   90.00
_cell.angle_gamma   90.00
#
_symmetry.space_group_name_H-M   'P 1'
#
loop_
_entity.id
_entity.type
_entity.pdbx_description
1 polymer ?
#
loop_
_entity_poly.entity_id
_entity_poly.type
_entity_poly.pdbx_seq_one_letter_code
_entity_poly.pdbx_strand_id
1 'polypeptide(L)'
;MLSNARRLFAQLRSSRTGGFLIGEAPTTQRRRALVGAAVCVLATVAIAQLLAPSVTRSATQTFTVTADSFVSEGNPDVAHGDLQYLKVDGGPQRDTTYLRVDIPAAHRVLKKATLHVFSIQDDPWGVAVRFVNDDNWRESAITFDNAPEHVGRVLGHAGPISANEWVDIDITDELMHNPAIANGGSLELSLATSLFASVGAPDPDHTQEAAGRFASRETTTPPALVIETEPDPTVATTTSSEPTTTVPRATTTAPAVTTTAPRATTTVLPPGGGVMHVAAVGDIQPPSSSANSSGTAALAARADFILGLGDYQYQDGSMSDYNAYFDRSWGPLVPKMYPVLAPTHDQNWQAGDTLNYWNGGGASGVHAPVRLQPLTPYSFTRGGWHFVALPDACYRVSGCDGNAVTTWLANDLSANPTPCTVAYFHQAYFTSAAEHDPFQAVAPWVKVLVD
;
A
#
# COMPACT_ATOMS: atom_id res chain seq x y z
N MET A 1 -38.52 -10.79 -3.72
CA MET A 1 -39.74 -11.26 -3.02
C MET A 1 -39.69 -12.79 -2.97
N LEU A 2 -38.83 -13.33 -2.10
CA LEU A 2 -39.18 -13.90 -0.79
C LEU A 2 -40.04 -15.16 -0.92
N SER A 3 -39.31 -16.24 -1.19
CA SER A 3 -39.73 -17.64 -1.19
C SER A 3 -39.82 -18.17 0.26
N ASN A 4 -40.88 -18.94 0.51
CA ASN A 4 -40.93 -20.12 1.38
C ASN A 4 -40.31 -20.05 2.78
N ALA A 5 -41.16 -19.84 3.79
CA ALA A 5 -41.24 -20.65 5.03
C ALA A 5 -42.03 -19.88 6.10
N ARG A 6 -43.36 -19.86 5.99
CA ARG A 6 -44.23 -19.46 7.08
C ARG A 6 -44.76 -20.72 7.77
N ARG A 7 -44.54 -20.74 9.09
CA ARG A 7 -45.44 -21.32 10.10
C ARG A 7 -45.44 -22.84 10.23
N LEU A 8 -44.63 -23.35 11.16
CA LEU A 8 -45.12 -24.32 12.16
C LEU A 8 -44.22 -24.37 13.41
N PHE A 9 -44.00 -23.22 14.06
CA PHE A 9 -43.58 -23.19 15.47
C PHE A 9 -44.71 -22.55 16.27
N ALA A 10 -45.69 -23.38 16.61
CA ALA A 10 -46.71 -23.08 17.60
C ALA A 10 -47.04 -24.39 18.34
N GLN A 11 -47.12 -24.28 19.68
CA GLN A 11 -47.56 -25.29 20.65
C GLN A 11 -46.50 -26.25 21.21
N LEU A 12 -45.62 -25.68 22.05
CA LEU A 12 -45.16 -26.36 23.26
C LEU A 12 -45.71 -25.59 24.47
N ARG A 13 -46.88 -26.01 24.98
CA ARG A 13 -47.38 -25.82 26.35
C ARG A 13 -48.74 -26.48 26.50
N SER A 14 -48.88 -27.34 27.52
CA SER A 14 -50.10 -27.96 28.11
C SER A 14 -49.97 -29.49 28.17
N SER A 15 -49.31 -30.04 29.20
CA SER A 15 -49.89 -30.58 30.45
C SER A 15 -50.30 -32.06 30.40
N ARG A 16 -49.67 -32.86 31.29
CA ARG A 16 -50.16 -34.00 32.14
C ARG A 16 -51.33 -34.85 31.61
N THR A 17 -51.36 -36.19 31.69
CA THR A 17 -51.20 -37.04 32.89
C THR A 17 -51.27 -38.54 32.50
N GLY A 18 -50.52 -39.41 33.21
CA GLY A 18 -50.95 -40.75 33.67
C GLY A 18 -51.14 -41.91 32.67
N GLY A 19 -50.36 -42.98 32.84
CA GLY A 19 -50.64 -44.28 32.21
C GLY A 19 -49.49 -45.28 32.32
N PHE A 20 -49.51 -46.10 33.37
CA PHE A 20 -48.57 -47.18 33.66
C PHE A 20 -48.82 -48.39 32.74
N LEU A 21 -47.82 -48.82 31.97
CA LEU A 21 -47.74 -50.19 31.44
C LEU A 21 -46.29 -50.69 31.61
N ILE A 22 -46.12 -51.61 32.55
CA ILE A 22 -44.93 -52.45 32.67
C ILE A 22 -44.91 -53.34 31.42
N GLY A 23 -44.09 -52.98 30.45
CA GLY A 23 -43.74 -53.81 29.30
C GLY A 23 -42.40 -54.51 29.56
N GLU A 24 -42.41 -55.82 29.35
CA GLU A 24 -41.35 -56.79 29.63
C GLU A 24 -39.92 -56.35 29.24
N ALA A 25 -38.95 -56.75 30.07
CA ALA A 25 -37.53 -56.54 29.80
C ALA A 25 -37.12 -57.24 28.48
N PRO A 26 -36.42 -56.55 27.56
CA PRO A 26 -36.01 -57.16 26.31
C PRO A 26 -35.00 -58.28 26.55
N THR A 27 -35.26 -59.44 25.94
CA THR A 27 -34.41 -60.63 26.00
C THR A 27 -32.97 -60.33 25.55
N THR A 28 -32.03 -61.10 26.08
CA THR A 28 -30.56 -61.00 25.92
C THR A 28 -30.07 -60.90 24.47
N GLN A 29 -30.89 -61.32 23.49
CA GLN A 29 -30.57 -61.28 22.07
C GLN A 29 -30.72 -59.87 21.46
N ARG A 30 -31.66 -59.03 21.93
CA ARG A 30 -31.80 -57.63 21.48
C ARG A 30 -30.73 -56.71 22.05
N ARG A 31 -30.20 -56.99 23.25
CA ARG A 31 -29.07 -56.25 23.83
C ARG A 31 -27.77 -56.43 23.04
N ARG A 32 -27.53 -57.62 22.46
CA ARG A 32 -26.34 -57.88 21.63
C ARG A 32 -26.40 -57.16 20.28
N ALA A 33 -27.59 -57.02 19.67
CA ALA A 33 -27.77 -56.31 18.41
C ALA A 33 -27.62 -54.77 18.57
N LEU A 34 -28.13 -54.20 19.66
CA LEU A 34 -27.99 -52.77 19.99
C LEU A 34 -26.55 -52.39 20.38
N VAL A 35 -25.81 -53.26 21.08
CA VAL A 35 -24.39 -53.05 21.40
C VAL A 35 -23.52 -53.17 20.14
N GLY A 36 -23.82 -54.12 19.23
CA GLY A 36 -23.10 -54.23 17.94
C GLY A 36 -23.32 -53.02 17.01
N ALA A 37 -24.55 -52.50 16.93
CA ALA A 37 -24.85 -51.30 16.15
C ALA A 37 -24.21 -50.03 16.75
N ALA A 38 -24.19 -49.90 18.08
CA ALA A 38 -23.54 -48.78 18.76
C ALA A 38 -22.01 -48.81 18.61
N VAL A 39 -21.38 -49.99 18.64
CA VAL A 39 -19.93 -50.15 18.42
C VAL A 39 -19.56 -49.87 16.95
N CYS A 40 -20.37 -50.28 15.98
CA CYS A 40 -20.14 -49.92 14.57
C CYS A 40 -20.33 -48.42 14.28
N VAL A 41 -21.31 -47.76 14.91
CA VAL A 41 -21.52 -46.31 14.76
C VAL A 41 -20.43 -45.50 15.48
N LEU A 42 -19.95 -45.96 16.64
CA LEU A 42 -18.82 -45.32 17.33
C LEU A 42 -17.49 -45.54 16.58
N ALA A 43 -17.29 -46.71 15.96
CA ALA A 43 -16.13 -46.98 15.11
C ALA A 43 -16.15 -46.15 13.82
N THR A 44 -17.30 -45.93 13.18
CA THR A 44 -17.39 -45.06 11.99
C THR A 44 -17.29 -43.58 12.33
N VAL A 45 -17.79 -43.12 13.49
CA VAL A 45 -17.57 -41.74 13.97
C VAL A 45 -16.09 -41.51 14.35
N ALA A 46 -15.43 -42.49 14.98
CA ALA A 46 -14.01 -42.40 15.27
C ALA A 46 -13.13 -42.40 13.99
N ILE A 47 -13.46 -43.21 12.99
CA ILE A 47 -12.75 -43.24 11.69
C ILE A 47 -13.04 -41.98 10.86
N ALA A 48 -14.24 -41.40 10.94
CA ALA A 48 -14.56 -40.12 10.31
C ALA A 48 -13.82 -38.94 10.95
N GLN A 49 -13.49 -39.01 12.25
CA GLN A 49 -12.62 -38.02 12.91
C GLN A 49 -11.12 -38.18 12.58
N LEU A 50 -10.70 -39.33 12.06
CA LEU A 50 -9.34 -39.57 11.57
C LEU A 50 -9.14 -39.18 10.09
N LEU A 51 -10.21 -38.84 9.38
CA LEU A 51 -10.20 -38.40 7.96
C LEU A 51 -10.72 -36.97 7.75
N ALA A 52 -11.09 -36.26 8.82
CA ALA A 52 -11.44 -34.85 8.70
C ALA A 52 -10.16 -34.06 8.34
N PRO A 53 -10.15 -33.25 7.27
CA PRO A 53 -9.04 -32.35 7.02
C PRO A 53 -8.87 -31.47 8.26
N SER A 54 -7.62 -31.30 8.71
CA SER A 54 -7.30 -30.39 9.80
C SER A 54 -7.90 -29.04 9.45
N VAL A 55 -8.93 -28.60 10.18
CA VAL A 55 -9.48 -27.25 10.00
C VAL A 55 -8.38 -26.31 10.49
N THR A 56 -7.62 -25.76 9.55
CA THR A 56 -6.66 -24.68 9.80
C THR A 56 -7.44 -23.52 10.39
N ARG A 57 -7.26 -23.27 11.68
CA ARG A 57 -7.98 -22.21 12.40
C ARG A 57 -7.19 -20.92 12.34
N SER A 58 -7.84 -19.85 11.90
CA SER A 58 -7.28 -18.50 11.97
C SER A 58 -7.07 -18.09 13.43
N ALA A 59 -5.97 -17.39 13.70
CA ALA A 59 -5.59 -16.91 15.02
C ALA A 59 -5.46 -15.39 15.00
N THR A 60 -6.13 -14.73 15.92
CA THR A 60 -6.01 -13.27 16.16
C THR A 60 -5.00 -13.02 17.26
N GLN A 61 -4.07 -12.11 17.00
CA GLN A 61 -3.04 -11.66 17.94
C GLN A 61 -3.11 -10.15 18.05
N THR A 62 -2.88 -9.62 19.25
CA THR A 62 -2.83 -8.18 19.51
C THR A 62 -1.45 -7.83 20.04
N PHE A 63 -0.80 -6.89 19.38
CA PHE A 63 0.52 -6.37 19.74
C PHE A 63 0.36 -4.93 20.23
N THR A 64 0.75 -4.66 21.46
CA THR A 64 0.73 -3.31 22.01
C THR A 64 1.88 -2.50 21.43
N VAL A 65 1.67 -1.19 21.26
CA VAL A 65 2.75 -0.27 20.93
C VAL A 65 3.81 -0.28 22.03
N THR A 66 5.08 -0.42 21.65
CA THR A 66 6.22 -0.48 22.58
C THR A 66 6.86 0.91 22.81
N ALA A 67 6.67 1.83 21.86
CA ALA A 67 7.03 3.24 21.98
C ALA A 67 6.08 4.11 21.16
N ASP A 68 5.65 5.25 21.69
CA ASP A 68 4.95 6.30 20.95
C ASP A 68 5.37 7.71 21.34
N SER A 69 5.27 8.63 20.40
CA SER A 69 5.45 10.05 20.64
C SER A 69 4.84 10.82 19.49
N PHE A 70 4.68 12.13 19.62
CA PHE A 70 4.46 13.00 18.48
C PHE A 70 5.51 14.09 18.40
N VAL A 71 5.70 14.60 17.19
CA VAL A 71 6.54 15.76 16.91
C VAL A 71 5.67 16.90 16.45
N SER A 72 6.09 18.14 16.71
CA SER A 72 5.29 19.32 16.41
C SER A 72 6.13 20.43 15.81
N GLU A 73 5.76 20.91 14.62
CA GLU A 73 6.40 22.07 13.96
C GLU A 73 6.26 23.34 14.81
N GLY A 74 5.20 23.44 15.63
CA GLY A 74 5.00 24.53 16.58
C GLY A 74 5.92 24.49 17.79
N ASN A 75 6.50 23.32 18.12
CA ASN A 75 7.43 23.12 19.23
C ASN A 75 8.57 22.18 18.78
N PRO A 76 9.44 22.63 17.88
CA PRO A 76 10.27 21.72 17.08
C PRO A 76 11.38 21.01 17.85
N ASP A 77 11.76 21.53 19.02
CA ASP A 77 12.81 21.05 19.91
C ASP A 77 12.27 20.30 21.16
N VAL A 78 10.95 20.08 21.24
CA VAL A 78 10.31 19.45 22.40
C VAL A 78 9.95 18.00 22.11
N ALA A 79 10.35 17.09 23.02
CA ALA A 79 9.93 15.69 23.00
C ALA A 79 8.64 15.48 23.80
N HIS A 80 7.76 14.60 23.32
CA HIS A 80 6.40 14.42 23.87
C HIS A 80 6.08 12.97 24.26
N GLY A 81 7.06 12.07 24.29
CA GLY A 81 6.85 10.63 24.51
C GLY A 81 6.46 10.22 25.94
N ASP A 82 6.23 11.16 26.85
CA ASP A 82 5.70 10.93 28.20
C ASP A 82 4.27 11.45 28.38
N LEU A 83 3.70 12.08 27.34
CA LEU A 83 2.34 12.61 27.37
C LEU A 83 1.32 11.49 27.21
N GLN A 84 0.18 11.62 27.89
CA GLN A 84 -0.94 10.67 27.83
C GLN A 84 -1.77 10.79 26.55
N TYR A 85 -1.30 11.52 25.55
CA TYR A 85 -1.98 11.71 24.28
C TYR A 85 -0.99 11.85 23.13
N LEU A 86 -1.46 11.44 21.97
CA LEU A 86 -0.82 11.56 20.68
C LEU A 86 -1.57 12.61 19.85
N LYS A 87 -0.86 13.27 18.94
CA LYS A 87 -1.39 14.39 18.14
C LYS A 87 -1.10 14.20 16.66
N VAL A 88 -2.10 14.48 15.84
CA VAL A 88 -1.99 14.66 14.39
C VAL A 88 -2.62 16.00 14.04
N ASP A 89 -2.07 16.75 13.10
CA ASP A 89 -2.58 18.09 12.75
C ASP A 89 -2.96 18.24 11.27
N GLY A 90 -3.99 19.08 11.03
CA GLY A 90 -4.50 19.52 9.74
C GLY A 90 -4.36 21.05 9.49
N GLY A 91 -3.63 21.79 10.33
CA GLY A 91 -3.33 23.23 10.20
C GLY A 91 -1.98 23.56 9.54
N PRO A 92 -1.54 24.84 9.52
CA PRO A 92 -0.28 25.27 8.89
C PRO A 92 0.97 24.74 9.61
N GLN A 93 0.81 24.21 10.83
CA GLN A 93 1.85 23.51 11.57
C GLN A 93 1.66 22.00 11.38
N ARG A 94 2.76 21.29 11.20
CA ARG A 94 2.74 19.83 11.05
C ARG A 94 3.00 19.15 12.38
N ASP A 95 2.00 18.39 12.84
CA ASP A 95 2.17 17.40 13.90
C ASP A 95 2.04 16.00 13.35
N THR A 96 2.95 15.11 13.76
CA THR A 96 2.98 13.71 13.32
C THR A 96 3.26 12.83 14.51
N THR A 97 2.41 11.81 14.69
CA THR A 97 2.59 10.77 15.69
C THR A 97 3.45 9.65 15.13
N TYR A 98 4.30 9.06 15.96
CA TYR A 98 5.16 7.92 15.66
C TYR A 98 4.82 6.79 16.61
N LEU A 99 4.69 5.56 16.09
CA LEU A 99 4.40 4.35 16.85
C LEU A 99 5.41 3.26 16.49
N ARG A 100 5.90 2.54 17.49
CA ARG A 100 6.68 1.31 17.32
C ARG A 100 5.88 0.11 17.81
N VAL A 101 5.84 -0.96 17.02
CA VAL A 101 5.25 -2.24 17.43
C VAL A 101 6.25 -3.36 17.23
N ASP A 102 6.60 -4.07 18.29
CA ASP A 102 7.47 -5.24 18.20
C ASP A 102 6.63 -6.52 17.99
N ILE A 103 6.90 -7.21 16.89
CA ILE A 103 6.20 -8.42 16.45
C ILE A 103 7.13 -9.62 16.65
N PRO A 104 6.76 -10.63 17.46
CA PRO A 104 7.53 -11.84 17.61
C PRO A 104 7.46 -12.69 16.34
N ALA A 105 8.53 -13.45 16.07
CA ALA A 105 8.56 -14.37 14.95
C ALA A 105 7.45 -15.43 15.05
N ALA A 106 6.56 -15.47 14.07
CA ALA A 106 5.52 -16.48 13.95
C ALA A 106 5.40 -16.88 12.48
N HIS A 107 5.75 -18.13 12.16
CA HIS A 107 5.60 -18.69 10.81
C HIS A 107 4.12 -18.86 10.43
N ARG A 108 3.43 -17.76 10.16
CA ARG A 108 2.01 -17.71 9.80
C ARG A 108 1.80 -16.73 8.67
N VAL A 109 0.74 -16.96 7.89
CA VAL A 109 0.36 -16.09 6.76
C VAL A 109 -0.62 -15.04 7.28
N LEU A 110 -0.36 -13.77 6.96
CA LEU A 110 -1.25 -12.67 7.30
C LEU A 110 -2.59 -12.80 6.55
N LYS A 111 -3.70 -12.59 7.25
CA LYS A 111 -5.03 -12.43 6.67
C LYS A 111 -5.55 -11.01 6.76
N LYS A 112 -5.32 -10.38 7.92
CA LYS A 112 -5.76 -9.01 8.19
C LYS A 112 -4.82 -8.35 9.16
N ALA A 113 -4.48 -7.09 8.92
CA ALA A 113 -3.81 -6.23 9.87
C ALA A 113 -4.61 -4.95 10.06
N THR A 114 -4.99 -4.68 11.31
CA THR A 114 -5.71 -3.46 11.69
C THR A 114 -4.89 -2.72 12.74
N LEU A 115 -4.58 -1.45 12.49
CA LEU A 115 -4.11 -0.56 13.54
C LEU A 115 -5.33 -0.02 14.29
N HIS A 116 -5.37 -0.27 15.59
CA HIS A 116 -6.45 0.10 16.49
C HIS A 116 -5.98 1.28 17.37
N VAL A 117 -6.61 2.44 17.22
CA VAL A 117 -6.27 3.65 18.00
C VAL A 117 -7.51 4.23 18.69
N PHE A 118 -7.36 4.77 19.89
CA PHE A 118 -8.48 5.37 20.62
C PHE A 118 -8.49 6.87 20.45
N SER A 119 -9.54 7.42 19.86
CA SER A 119 -9.71 8.86 19.71
C SER A 119 -10.19 9.49 21.01
N ILE A 120 -9.57 10.60 21.42
CA ILE A 120 -9.97 11.37 22.60
C ILE A 120 -10.60 12.72 22.23
N GLN A 121 -10.63 13.07 20.94
CA GLN A 121 -11.17 14.32 20.42
C GLN A 121 -11.80 14.10 19.03
N ASP A 122 -12.84 14.86 18.69
CA ASP A 122 -13.41 14.83 17.35
C ASP A 122 -12.37 15.30 16.33
N ASP A 123 -12.21 14.53 15.25
CA ASP A 123 -11.31 14.85 14.15
C ASP A 123 -12.12 14.77 12.83
N PRO A 124 -12.51 15.91 12.24
CA PRO A 124 -13.31 15.94 11.02
C PRO A 124 -12.52 15.49 9.78
N TRP A 125 -11.19 15.38 9.88
CA TRP A 125 -10.30 15.06 8.78
C TRP A 125 -9.83 13.61 8.84
N GLY A 126 -9.89 13.00 10.02
CA GLY A 126 -9.46 11.64 10.23
C GLY A 126 -7.95 11.46 10.11
N VAL A 127 -7.52 10.20 10.08
CA VAL A 127 -6.11 9.84 10.26
C VAL A 127 -5.65 8.89 9.17
N ALA A 128 -4.40 9.05 8.75
CA ALA A 128 -3.72 8.19 7.79
C ALA A 128 -2.44 7.63 8.39
N VAL A 129 -2.11 6.39 8.03
CA VAL A 129 -0.96 5.64 8.52
C VAL A 129 0.09 5.49 7.41
N ARG A 130 1.37 5.65 7.73
CA ARG A 130 2.52 5.41 6.85
C ARG A 130 3.60 4.62 7.56
N PHE A 131 4.55 4.06 6.81
CA PHE A 131 5.78 3.50 7.37
C PHE A 131 6.80 4.60 7.67
N VAL A 132 7.65 4.34 8.66
CA VAL A 132 8.83 5.15 8.99
C VAL A 132 10.07 4.32 8.67
N ASN A 133 11.02 4.90 7.93
CA ASN A 133 12.18 4.15 7.41
C ASN A 133 13.37 4.09 8.38
N ASP A 134 13.15 4.39 9.66
CA ASP A 134 14.18 4.48 10.68
C ASP A 134 13.63 3.98 12.01
N ASP A 135 14.32 3.00 12.60
CA ASP A 135 14.03 2.39 13.90
C ASP A 135 14.92 2.95 15.03
N ASN A 136 15.76 3.95 14.72
CA ASN A 136 16.70 4.54 15.69
C ASN A 136 16.09 5.66 16.51
N TRP A 137 14.88 6.12 16.19
CA TRP A 137 14.20 7.11 17.01
C TRP A 137 13.94 6.57 18.42
N ARG A 138 13.96 7.51 19.37
CA ARG A 138 13.77 7.25 20.78
C ARG A 138 12.60 8.09 21.23
N GLU A 139 11.60 7.44 21.79
CA GLU A 139 10.40 8.07 22.35
C GLU A 139 10.69 9.29 23.24
N SER A 140 11.68 9.17 24.13
CA SER A 140 12.05 10.25 25.05
C SER A 140 12.86 11.39 24.42
N ALA A 141 13.22 11.29 23.14
CA ALA A 141 14.12 12.25 22.49
C ALA A 141 13.72 12.63 21.07
N ILE A 142 12.66 12.05 20.51
CA ILE A 142 12.15 12.43 19.20
C ILE A 142 11.48 13.80 19.29
N THR A 143 11.90 14.69 18.40
CA THR A 143 11.49 16.09 18.26
C THR A 143 11.24 16.34 16.78
N PHE A 144 10.63 17.46 16.41
CA PHE A 144 10.43 17.76 14.99
C PHE A 144 11.75 17.87 14.23
N ASP A 145 12.78 18.44 14.87
CA ASP A 145 14.10 18.65 14.27
C ASP A 145 14.86 17.36 13.95
N ASN A 146 14.55 16.26 14.64
CA ASN A 146 15.22 14.96 14.47
C ASN A 146 14.27 13.83 14.08
N ALA A 147 13.00 14.14 13.79
CA ALA A 147 12.00 13.15 13.42
C ALA A 147 12.45 12.44 12.13
N PRO A 148 12.45 11.10 12.11
CA PRO A 148 12.73 10.38 10.88
C PRO A 148 11.63 10.64 9.85
N GLU A 149 12.01 10.67 8.57
CA GLU A 149 11.05 10.81 7.49
C GLU A 149 10.14 9.60 7.43
N HIS A 150 8.82 9.84 7.37
CA HIS A 150 7.86 8.83 6.97
C HIS A 150 7.93 8.66 5.45
N VAL A 151 7.92 7.41 4.98
CA VAL A 151 8.11 7.07 3.57
C VAL A 151 6.87 6.42 2.97
N GLY A 152 6.76 6.55 1.66
CA GLY A 152 5.84 5.76 0.84
C GLY A 152 4.39 6.23 0.87
N ARG A 153 3.53 5.41 0.26
CA ARG A 153 2.08 5.63 0.19
C ARG A 153 1.41 5.48 1.56
N VAL A 154 0.20 6.01 1.70
CA VAL A 154 -0.63 5.73 2.88
C VAL A 154 -0.98 4.24 2.91
N LEU A 155 -0.70 3.58 4.04
CA LEU A 155 -1.02 2.16 4.26
C LEU A 155 -2.52 1.96 4.48
N GLY A 156 -3.13 2.92 5.16
CA GLY A 156 -4.53 2.89 5.53
C GLY A 156 -4.97 4.24 6.06
N HIS A 157 -6.27 4.51 6.03
CA HIS A 157 -6.83 5.74 6.58
C HIS A 157 -8.21 5.51 7.16
N ALA A 158 -8.62 6.39 8.07
CA ALA A 158 -9.99 6.55 8.53
C ALA A 158 -10.48 7.96 8.19
N GLY A 159 -11.78 8.06 7.86
CA GLY A 159 -12.46 9.34 7.65
C GLY A 159 -12.76 10.05 8.97
N PRO A 160 -13.74 10.99 9.01
CA PRO A 160 -14.07 11.72 10.22
C PRO A 160 -14.26 10.81 11.44
N ILE A 161 -13.67 11.20 12.56
CA ILE A 161 -13.56 10.41 13.78
C ILE A 161 -14.29 11.15 14.90
N SER A 162 -15.08 10.40 15.68
CA SER A 162 -15.72 10.91 16.90
C SER A 162 -14.80 10.75 18.11
N ALA A 163 -14.90 11.66 19.06
CA ALA A 163 -14.22 11.56 20.35
C ALA A 163 -14.71 10.35 21.15
N ASN A 164 -13.81 9.76 21.94
CA ASN A 164 -14.05 8.63 22.84
C ASN A 164 -14.47 7.34 22.14
N GLU A 165 -13.97 7.13 20.92
CA GLU A 165 -14.26 5.95 20.12
C GLU A 165 -12.97 5.28 19.63
N TRP A 166 -13.02 3.96 19.47
CA TRP A 166 -11.96 3.22 18.80
C TRP A 166 -12.04 3.42 17.29
N VAL A 167 -10.88 3.59 16.67
CA VAL A 167 -10.71 3.75 15.23
C VAL A 167 -9.88 2.58 14.72
N ASP A 168 -10.49 1.81 13.82
CA ASP A 168 -9.86 0.70 13.11
C ASP A 168 -9.36 1.17 11.75
N ILE A 169 -8.05 1.09 11.55
CA ILE A 169 -7.40 1.45 10.28
C ILE A 169 -6.86 0.18 9.64
N ASP A 170 -7.46 -0.23 8.53
CA ASP A 170 -7.01 -1.39 7.77
C ASP A 170 -5.69 -1.05 7.05
N ILE A 171 -4.65 -1.85 7.33
CA ILE A 171 -3.32 -1.73 6.73
C ILE A 171 -2.87 -3.07 6.14
N THR A 172 -3.83 -3.96 5.84
CA THR A 172 -3.57 -5.35 5.46
C THR A 172 -2.68 -5.48 4.23
N ASP A 173 -2.99 -4.76 3.16
CA ASP A 173 -2.39 -4.97 1.83
C ASP A 173 -0.87 -4.72 1.84
N GLU A 174 -0.45 -3.69 2.56
CA GLU A 174 0.95 -3.30 2.73
C GLU A 174 1.72 -4.27 3.63
N LEU A 175 1.06 -4.87 4.61
CA LEU A 175 1.69 -5.80 5.54
C LEU A 175 1.73 -7.25 5.04
N MET A 176 0.97 -7.61 3.99
CA MET A 176 0.95 -8.98 3.45
C MET A 176 2.34 -9.53 3.10
N HIS A 177 3.24 -8.66 2.63
CA HIS A 177 4.60 -9.02 2.22
C HIS A 177 5.68 -8.44 3.14
N ASN A 178 5.29 -7.86 4.28
CA ASN A 178 6.24 -7.23 5.18
C ASN A 178 7.02 -8.32 5.97
N PRO A 179 8.37 -8.32 5.92
CA PRO A 179 9.18 -9.35 6.57
C PRO A 179 9.03 -9.39 8.09
N ALA A 180 8.67 -8.26 8.74
CA ALA A 180 8.43 -8.22 10.19
C ALA A 180 7.25 -9.10 10.61
N ILE A 181 6.27 -9.32 9.71
CA ILE A 181 5.12 -10.17 9.98
C ILE A 181 5.48 -11.66 9.96
N ALA A 182 6.28 -12.07 8.97
CA ALA A 182 6.67 -13.47 8.81
C ALA A 182 7.84 -13.89 9.72
N ASN A 183 8.83 -13.01 9.89
CA ASN A 183 10.09 -13.32 10.56
C ASN A 183 10.20 -12.72 11.96
N GLY A 184 9.22 -11.92 12.38
CA GLY A 184 9.34 -11.05 13.54
C GLY A 184 10.21 -9.83 13.24
N GLY A 185 10.03 -8.78 14.01
CA GLY A 185 10.74 -7.51 13.84
C GLY A 185 10.02 -6.35 14.50
N SER A 186 10.59 -5.16 14.34
CA SER A 186 9.94 -3.91 14.77
C SER A 186 9.25 -3.26 13.59
N LEU A 187 8.04 -2.75 13.81
CA LEU A 187 7.24 -2.02 12.85
C LEU A 187 7.17 -0.56 13.28
N GLU A 188 7.70 0.32 12.43
CA GLU A 188 7.71 1.77 12.67
C GLU A 188 6.63 2.43 11.81
N LEU A 189 5.68 3.09 12.48
CA LEU A 189 4.51 3.69 11.86
C LEU A 189 4.44 5.18 12.19
N SER A 190 3.88 5.97 11.27
CA SER A 190 3.51 7.35 11.55
C SER A 190 2.03 7.59 11.29
N LEU A 191 1.39 8.39 12.13
CA LEU A 191 0.02 8.87 11.98
C LEU A 191 0.06 10.37 11.69
N ALA A 192 -0.68 10.76 10.66
CA ALA A 192 -0.89 12.15 10.28
C ALA A 192 -2.34 12.32 9.80
N THR A 193 -2.80 13.55 9.65
CA THR A 193 -4.15 13.82 9.15
C THR A 193 -4.39 13.20 7.77
N SER A 194 -5.58 12.62 7.59
CA SER A 194 -5.96 11.99 6.33
C SER A 194 -6.38 13.04 5.29
N LEU A 195 -5.56 13.18 4.26
CA LEU A 195 -5.90 14.00 3.09
C LEU A 195 -6.96 13.33 2.19
N PHE A 196 -7.33 12.07 2.45
CA PHE A 196 -8.31 11.30 1.67
C PHE A 196 -9.75 11.52 2.13
N ALA A 197 -9.96 12.01 3.35
CA ALA A 197 -11.30 12.24 3.89
C ALA A 197 -11.97 13.52 3.35
N SER A 198 -11.24 14.38 2.63
CA SER A 198 -11.69 15.71 2.22
C SER A 198 -12.60 15.74 0.99
N VAL A 199 -13.24 14.63 0.60
CA VAL A 199 -14.21 14.64 -0.50
C VAL A 199 -15.51 15.31 -0.01
N GLY A 200 -15.58 16.65 -0.13
CA GLY A 200 -16.78 17.45 0.17
C GLY A 200 -16.73 18.32 1.42
N ALA A 201 -15.60 18.40 2.12
CA ALA A 201 -15.38 19.42 3.16
C ALA A 201 -14.99 20.76 2.50
N PRO A 202 -15.46 21.92 3.00
CA PRO A 202 -14.96 23.22 2.56
C PRO A 202 -13.44 23.26 2.69
N ASP A 203 -12.75 23.74 1.66
CA ASP A 203 -11.33 24.13 1.72
C ASP A 203 -11.11 24.95 2.99
N PRO A 204 -10.33 24.46 3.97
CA PRO A 204 -10.22 25.15 5.24
C PRO A 204 -9.38 26.39 5.03
N ASP A 205 -9.96 27.53 5.38
CA ASP A 205 -9.19 28.61 5.98
C ASP A 205 -8.21 27.97 6.99
N HIS A 206 -6.90 28.06 6.73
CA HIS A 206 -5.79 27.46 7.49
C HIS A 206 -5.67 27.99 8.94
N THR A 207 -6.76 28.48 9.53
CA THR A 207 -6.85 29.15 10.82
C THR A 207 -7.49 28.29 11.91
N GLN A 208 -7.99 27.09 11.60
CA GLN A 208 -8.61 26.22 12.59
C GLN A 208 -7.75 24.97 12.88
N GLU A 209 -7.19 24.97 14.08
CA GLU A 209 -6.47 23.86 14.74
C GLU A 209 -7.40 22.67 15.04
N ALA A 210 -7.98 22.04 14.01
CA ALA A 210 -8.62 20.75 14.19
C ALA A 210 -7.53 19.67 14.24
N ALA A 211 -6.82 19.60 15.37
CA ALA A 211 -5.86 18.55 15.65
C ALA A 211 -6.59 17.29 16.14
N GLY A 212 -6.40 16.17 15.44
CA GLY A 212 -6.80 14.86 15.93
C GLY A 212 -5.95 14.49 17.14
N ARG A 213 -6.60 14.00 18.20
CA ARG A 213 -5.92 13.51 19.40
C ARG A 213 -6.30 12.07 19.68
N PHE A 214 -5.28 11.27 19.96
CA PHE A 214 -5.43 9.86 20.30
C PHE A 214 -4.85 9.58 21.68
N ALA A 215 -5.31 8.52 22.32
CA ALA A 215 -4.70 8.05 23.55
C ALA A 215 -3.30 7.48 23.25
N SER A 216 -2.32 7.79 24.11
CA SER A 216 -0.99 7.19 24.04
C SER A 216 -0.94 5.85 24.79
N ARG A 217 0.20 5.17 24.71
CA ARG A 217 0.44 3.91 25.42
C ARG A 217 0.46 4.06 26.95
N GLU A 218 0.65 5.26 27.48
CA GLU A 218 0.62 5.60 28.91
C GLU A 218 -0.81 5.54 29.49
N THR A 219 -1.82 5.35 28.63
CA THR A 219 -3.24 5.33 29.01
C THR A 219 -3.77 3.90 29.19
N THR A 220 -5.04 3.80 29.60
CA THR A 220 -5.77 2.51 29.68
C THR A 220 -6.32 2.02 28.33
N THR A 221 -6.22 2.84 27.28
CA THR A 221 -6.68 2.54 25.92
C THR A 221 -5.54 2.74 24.93
N PRO A 222 -4.42 2.03 25.09
CA PRO A 222 -3.23 2.24 24.29
C PRO A 222 -3.46 1.81 22.82
N PRO A 223 -2.78 2.44 21.86
CA PRO A 223 -2.76 1.95 20.47
C PRO A 223 -2.24 0.51 20.39
N ALA A 224 -2.81 -0.26 19.46
CA ALA A 224 -2.41 -1.65 19.25
C ALA A 224 -2.53 -2.08 17.79
N LEU A 225 -1.66 -3.00 17.38
CA LEU A 225 -1.75 -3.69 16.10
C LEU A 225 -2.46 -5.03 16.29
N VAL A 226 -3.60 -5.20 15.63
CA VAL A 226 -4.36 -6.45 15.64
C VAL A 226 -4.10 -7.19 14.34
N ILE A 227 -3.59 -8.41 14.46
CA ILE A 227 -3.21 -9.26 13.32
C ILE A 227 -4.01 -10.56 13.36
N GLU A 228 -4.72 -10.84 12.28
CA GLU A 228 -5.33 -12.12 12.01
C GLU A 228 -4.42 -12.92 11.08
N THR A 229 -4.13 -14.16 11.45
CA THR A 229 -3.21 -15.04 10.73
C THR A 229 -3.79 -16.42 10.53
N GLU A 230 -3.31 -17.12 9.50
CA GLU A 230 -3.58 -18.54 9.30
C GLU A 230 -2.28 -19.36 9.32
N PRO A 231 -2.33 -20.66 9.67
CA PRO A 231 -1.17 -21.54 9.56
C PRO A 231 -0.60 -21.51 8.14
N ASP A 232 0.72 -21.39 8.01
CA ASP A 232 1.38 -21.52 6.72
C ASP A 232 1.20 -22.96 6.19
N PRO A 233 0.59 -23.17 5.01
CA PRO A 233 0.39 -24.50 4.43
C PRO A 233 1.73 -25.23 4.15
N THR A 234 2.85 -24.52 4.12
CA THR A 234 4.18 -25.06 3.81
C THR A 234 4.86 -25.74 5.02
N VAL A 235 4.38 -25.48 6.25
CA VAL A 235 4.93 -26.05 7.49
C VAL A 235 4.00 -27.14 8.06
N ALA A 236 3.46 -28.00 7.19
CA ALA A 236 2.97 -29.30 7.62
C ALA A 236 4.12 -30.31 7.53
N THR A 237 4.98 -30.34 8.57
CA THR A 237 6.01 -31.36 8.72
C THR A 237 5.34 -32.74 8.74
N THR A 238 5.38 -33.44 7.61
CA THR A 238 5.12 -34.87 7.56
C THR A 238 6.32 -35.56 8.20
N THR A 239 6.23 -35.86 9.50
CA THR A 239 7.02 -36.96 10.08
C THR A 239 6.48 -38.28 9.53
N SER A 240 6.80 -38.57 8.27
CA SER A 240 6.60 -39.89 7.68
C SER A 240 7.87 -40.69 7.94
N SER A 241 7.84 -41.55 8.95
CA SER A 241 8.86 -42.57 9.18
C SER A 241 8.79 -43.59 8.03
N GLU A 242 9.65 -43.44 7.03
CA GLU A 242 9.79 -44.42 5.96
C GLU A 242 10.62 -45.62 6.44
N PRO A 243 10.15 -46.87 6.29
CA PRO A 243 10.96 -48.03 6.62
C PRO A 243 12.03 -48.23 5.55
N THR A 244 13.30 -48.25 6.00
CA THR A 244 14.45 -48.59 5.18
C THR A 244 14.29 -50.00 4.59
N THR A 245 14.06 -50.09 3.29
CA THR A 245 14.19 -51.35 2.53
C THR A 245 15.38 -51.22 1.60
N THR A 246 16.49 -51.85 1.97
CA THR A 246 17.69 -51.99 1.13
C THR A 246 17.42 -52.97 -0.01
N VAL A 247 17.51 -52.51 -1.26
CA VAL A 247 17.60 -53.36 -2.46
C VAL A 247 18.80 -52.92 -3.31
N PRO A 248 19.62 -53.83 -3.87
CA PRO A 248 20.91 -53.49 -4.44
C PRO A 248 20.84 -52.84 -5.82
N ARG A 249 21.78 -51.93 -6.03
CA ARG A 249 22.14 -51.22 -7.26
C ARG A 249 22.36 -52.17 -8.45
N ALA A 250 21.59 -51.98 -9.52
CA ALA A 250 21.94 -52.43 -10.85
C ALA A 250 22.53 -51.26 -11.65
N THR A 251 23.75 -51.44 -12.13
CA THR A 251 24.48 -50.47 -12.94
C THR A 251 24.11 -50.67 -14.41
N THR A 252 23.41 -49.70 -15.00
CA THR A 252 23.21 -49.66 -16.46
C THR A 252 23.66 -48.32 -16.99
N THR A 253 24.77 -48.35 -17.72
CA THR A 253 25.37 -47.23 -18.44
C THR A 253 24.49 -46.87 -19.64
N ALA A 254 24.03 -45.61 -19.71
CA ALA A 254 23.38 -45.06 -20.91
C ALA A 254 24.27 -43.96 -21.53
N PRO A 255 24.34 -43.82 -22.87
CA PRO A 255 25.31 -42.96 -23.54
C PRO A 255 24.93 -41.48 -23.46
N ALA A 256 25.96 -40.63 -23.39
CA ALA A 256 25.84 -39.18 -23.43
C ALA A 256 25.29 -38.71 -24.79
N VAL A 257 24.20 -37.93 -24.76
CA VAL A 257 23.75 -37.12 -25.90
C VAL A 257 24.22 -35.70 -25.67
N THR A 258 25.12 -35.25 -26.54
CA THR A 258 25.67 -33.90 -26.56
C THR A 258 24.64 -32.95 -27.16
N THR A 259 23.89 -32.22 -26.34
CA THR A 259 23.08 -31.09 -26.78
C THR A 259 23.70 -29.81 -26.25
N THR A 260 24.27 -29.01 -27.16
CA THR A 260 24.84 -27.69 -26.87
C THR A 260 23.71 -26.74 -26.47
N ALA A 261 23.58 -26.44 -25.17
CA ALA A 261 22.67 -25.42 -24.68
C ALA A 261 23.18 -24.02 -25.05
N PRO A 262 22.31 -23.05 -25.43
CA PRO A 262 22.73 -21.68 -25.65
C PRO A 262 23.25 -21.08 -24.35
N ARG A 263 24.40 -20.41 -24.43
CA ARG A 263 25.04 -19.68 -23.34
C ARG A 263 24.09 -18.59 -22.82
N ALA A 264 23.58 -18.76 -21.60
CA ALA A 264 22.94 -17.67 -20.88
C ALA A 264 23.99 -16.58 -20.64
N THR A 265 23.78 -15.40 -21.21
CA THR A 265 24.54 -14.20 -20.87
C THR A 265 24.10 -13.80 -19.47
N THR A 266 24.90 -14.12 -18.45
CA THR A 266 24.69 -13.64 -17.10
C THR A 266 24.96 -12.14 -17.10
N THR A 267 23.90 -11.33 -17.14
CA THR A 267 24.00 -9.91 -16.80
C THR A 267 24.43 -9.85 -15.35
N VAL A 268 25.68 -9.46 -15.12
CA VAL A 268 26.20 -9.17 -13.79
C VAL A 268 25.38 -8.02 -13.23
N LEU A 269 24.52 -8.31 -12.25
CA LEU A 269 23.84 -7.29 -11.45
C LEU A 269 24.94 -6.43 -10.81
N PRO A 270 24.95 -5.09 -11.00
CA PRO A 270 25.95 -4.25 -10.36
C PRO A 270 25.84 -4.37 -8.83
N PRO A 271 26.98 -4.38 -8.12
CA PRO A 271 26.98 -4.46 -6.66
C PRO A 271 26.50 -3.14 -6.07
N GLY A 272 25.39 -3.17 -5.34
CA GLY A 272 24.88 -2.05 -4.55
C GLY A 272 23.36 -1.99 -4.50
N GLY A 273 22.72 -2.88 -3.72
CA GLY A 273 21.30 -2.81 -3.38
C GLY A 273 21.02 -1.68 -2.40
N GLY A 274 21.02 -0.44 -2.89
CA GLY A 274 20.51 0.72 -2.17
C GLY A 274 19.02 0.93 -2.47
N VAL A 275 18.28 1.44 -1.49
CA VAL A 275 16.90 1.91 -1.70
C VAL A 275 16.94 3.15 -2.59
N MET A 276 16.14 3.15 -3.66
CA MET A 276 15.99 4.28 -4.58
C MET A 276 14.73 5.07 -4.21
N HIS A 277 14.89 6.34 -3.88
CA HIS A 277 13.79 7.24 -3.57
C HIS A 277 13.41 8.04 -4.81
N VAL A 278 12.17 7.88 -5.27
CA VAL A 278 11.64 8.55 -6.46
C VAL A 278 10.44 9.38 -6.07
N ALA A 279 10.46 10.67 -6.40
CA ALA A 279 9.29 11.53 -6.28
C ALA A 279 8.52 11.55 -7.61
N ALA A 280 7.19 11.66 -7.56
CA ALA A 280 6.36 11.91 -8.72
C ALA A 280 5.50 13.15 -8.43
N VAL A 281 5.57 14.15 -9.30
CA VAL A 281 4.94 15.46 -9.06
C VAL A 281 4.37 16.03 -10.36
N GLY A 282 3.18 16.61 -10.28
CA GLY A 282 2.50 17.33 -11.35
C GLY A 282 1.68 18.46 -10.74
N ASP A 283 1.03 19.26 -11.57
CA ASP A 283 0.08 20.29 -11.15
C ASP A 283 0.72 21.33 -10.20
N ILE A 284 1.84 21.93 -10.63
CA ILE A 284 2.88 22.41 -9.70
C ILE A 284 2.77 23.91 -9.32
N GLN A 285 2.99 24.81 -10.28
CA GLN A 285 3.33 26.20 -9.99
C GLN A 285 2.29 27.17 -10.57
N PRO A 286 1.55 27.93 -9.74
CA PRO A 286 0.71 29.03 -10.23
C PRO A 286 1.56 30.18 -10.80
N PRO A 287 0.98 31.14 -11.55
CA PRO A 287 1.69 32.34 -12.05
C PRO A 287 1.91 33.38 -10.94
N SER A 288 2.35 32.92 -9.76
CA SER A 288 2.57 33.72 -8.56
C SER A 288 3.52 32.98 -7.62
N SER A 289 4.03 33.67 -6.60
CA SER A 289 4.74 33.01 -5.50
C SER A 289 3.82 32.05 -4.76
N SER A 290 4.25 30.80 -4.56
CA SER A 290 3.47 29.76 -3.89
C SER A 290 4.32 29.04 -2.84
N ALA A 291 3.89 29.15 -1.58
CA ALA A 291 4.49 28.42 -0.47
C ALA A 291 4.29 26.91 -0.61
N ASN A 292 3.11 26.48 -1.06
CA ASN A 292 2.81 25.07 -1.33
C ASN A 292 3.76 24.50 -2.39
N SER A 293 3.91 25.19 -3.52
CA SER A 293 4.80 24.73 -4.59
C SER A 293 6.26 24.68 -4.14
N SER A 294 6.72 25.69 -3.39
CA SER A 294 8.08 25.73 -2.84
C SER A 294 8.33 24.65 -1.79
N GLY A 295 7.33 24.35 -0.94
CA GLY A 295 7.38 23.27 0.03
C GLY A 295 7.44 21.90 -0.64
N THR A 296 6.64 21.68 -1.68
CA THR A 296 6.70 20.46 -2.50
C THR A 296 8.06 20.31 -3.19
N ALA A 297 8.64 21.39 -3.72
CA ALA A 297 10.00 21.37 -4.27
C ALA A 297 11.03 20.93 -3.22
N ALA A 298 10.94 21.46 -2.00
CA ALA A 298 11.84 21.09 -0.90
C ALA A 298 11.72 19.60 -0.48
N LEU A 299 10.53 19.00 -0.59
CA LEU A 299 10.34 17.57 -0.38
C LEU A 299 10.87 16.74 -1.57
N ALA A 300 10.54 17.13 -2.80
CA ALA A 300 11.01 16.46 -4.01
C ALA A 300 12.54 16.52 -4.15
N ALA A 301 13.18 17.55 -3.58
CA ALA A 301 14.64 17.68 -3.53
C ALA A 301 15.34 16.52 -2.80
N ARG A 302 14.64 15.78 -1.94
CA ARG A 302 15.17 14.64 -1.18
C ARG A 302 15.27 13.36 -2.00
N ALA A 303 14.50 13.26 -3.08
CA ALA A 303 14.51 12.10 -3.97
C ALA A 303 15.77 12.04 -4.85
N ASP A 304 16.18 10.83 -5.23
CA ASP A 304 17.30 10.59 -6.15
C ASP A 304 17.03 11.17 -7.54
N PHE A 305 15.77 11.11 -7.97
CA PHE A 305 15.24 11.79 -9.15
C PHE A 305 13.73 11.93 -9.05
N ILE A 306 13.17 12.69 -9.98
CA ILE A 306 11.77 13.08 -9.99
C ILE A 306 11.13 12.64 -11.31
N LEU A 307 9.93 12.06 -11.26
CA LEU A 307 9.05 11.88 -12.40
C LEU A 307 8.14 13.11 -12.47
N GLY A 308 8.29 13.90 -13.54
CA GLY A 308 7.40 15.03 -13.78
C GLY A 308 6.14 14.54 -14.49
N LEU A 309 4.97 14.82 -13.93
CA LEU A 309 3.66 14.36 -14.38
C LEU A 309 2.89 15.43 -15.18
N GLY A 310 3.56 16.49 -15.62
CA GLY A 310 2.96 17.56 -16.42
C GLY A 310 2.23 18.62 -15.61
N ASP A 311 1.80 19.67 -16.32
CA ASP A 311 1.15 20.87 -15.78
C ASP A 311 2.06 21.57 -14.76
N TYR A 312 3.24 21.96 -15.23
CA TYR A 312 4.31 22.46 -14.36
C TYR A 312 4.14 23.93 -14.01
N GLN A 313 3.92 24.78 -15.02
CA GLN A 313 3.72 26.22 -14.84
C GLN A 313 2.33 26.60 -15.34
N TYR A 314 1.42 26.81 -14.40
CA TYR A 314 0.09 27.30 -14.68
C TYR A 314 0.13 28.77 -15.12
N GLN A 315 -0.80 29.19 -15.98
CA GLN A 315 -1.94 28.43 -16.52
C GLN A 315 -1.70 27.89 -17.94
N ASP A 316 -0.64 28.29 -18.61
CA ASP A 316 -0.41 27.98 -20.03
C ASP A 316 1.05 27.65 -20.38
N GLY A 317 1.94 27.55 -19.38
CA GLY A 317 3.33 27.18 -19.60
C GLY A 317 4.17 28.28 -20.27
N SER A 318 3.80 29.55 -20.11
CA SER A 318 4.55 30.67 -20.69
C SER A 318 6.00 30.74 -20.17
N MET A 319 6.95 31.11 -21.04
CA MET A 319 8.37 31.27 -20.64
C MET A 319 8.53 32.39 -19.62
N SER A 320 7.69 33.43 -19.68
CA SER A 320 7.68 34.50 -18.69
C SER A 320 7.39 33.96 -17.29
N ASP A 321 6.38 33.10 -17.15
CA ASP A 321 5.99 32.57 -15.85
C ASP A 321 6.93 31.48 -15.36
N TYR A 322 7.49 30.68 -16.28
CA TYR A 322 8.58 29.76 -15.94
C TYR A 322 9.74 30.52 -15.29
N ASN A 323 10.22 31.59 -15.93
CA ASN A 323 11.34 32.39 -15.44
C ASN A 323 11.00 33.18 -14.16
N ALA A 324 9.76 33.66 -14.04
CA ALA A 324 9.33 34.46 -12.90
C ALA A 324 9.06 33.63 -11.65
N TYR A 325 8.50 32.42 -11.81
CA TYR A 325 7.94 31.62 -10.72
C TYR A 325 8.52 30.21 -10.64
N PHE A 326 8.28 29.33 -11.62
CA PHE A 326 8.71 27.92 -11.54
C PHE A 326 10.21 27.78 -11.33
N ASP A 327 11.01 28.53 -12.09
CA ASP A 327 12.47 28.46 -12.05
C ASP A 327 13.05 28.87 -10.69
N ARG A 328 12.31 29.63 -9.88
CA ARG A 328 12.75 30.07 -8.55
C ARG A 328 12.79 28.94 -7.53
N SER A 329 11.82 28.04 -7.57
CA SER A 329 11.67 26.93 -6.61
C SER A 329 12.07 25.59 -7.23
N TRP A 330 11.69 25.35 -8.48
CA TRP A 330 11.85 24.07 -9.17
C TRP A 330 13.02 24.02 -10.15
N GLY A 331 13.51 25.17 -10.63
CA GLY A 331 14.66 25.25 -11.54
C GLY A 331 15.87 24.41 -11.09
N PRO A 332 16.31 24.46 -9.82
CA PRO A 332 17.41 23.64 -9.32
C PRO A 332 17.16 22.11 -9.38
N LEU A 333 15.91 21.68 -9.48
CA LEU A 333 15.51 20.27 -9.52
C LEU A 333 15.31 19.75 -10.94
N VAL A 334 15.19 20.65 -11.93
CA VAL A 334 15.05 20.30 -13.35
C VAL A 334 16.13 19.31 -13.83
N PRO A 335 17.43 19.44 -13.47
CA PRO A 335 18.47 18.50 -13.88
C PRO A 335 18.32 17.06 -13.34
N LYS A 336 17.37 16.80 -12.43
CA LYS A 336 17.03 15.44 -11.98
C LYS A 336 15.56 15.08 -12.17
N MET A 337 14.81 15.88 -12.91
CA MET A 337 13.41 15.61 -13.23
C MET A 337 13.28 15.04 -14.64
N TYR A 338 12.56 13.93 -14.77
CA TYR A 338 12.20 13.27 -16.02
C TYR A 338 10.75 13.63 -16.36
N PRO A 339 10.51 14.71 -17.10
CA PRO A 339 9.17 15.25 -17.31
C PRO A 339 8.39 14.53 -18.42
N VAL A 340 7.08 14.41 -18.24
CA VAL A 340 6.11 14.24 -19.32
C VAL A 340 5.32 15.53 -19.49
N LEU A 341 4.81 15.76 -20.68
CA LEU A 341 4.26 17.03 -21.12
C LEU A 341 2.73 16.89 -21.22
N ALA A 342 1.98 17.68 -20.45
CA ALA A 342 0.53 17.52 -20.25
C ALA A 342 -0.34 18.35 -21.19
N PRO A 343 -1.50 17.84 -21.63
CA PRO A 343 -2.33 18.48 -22.65
C PRO A 343 -2.88 19.87 -22.29
N THR A 344 -2.88 20.25 -21.01
CA THR A 344 -3.75 21.29 -20.45
C THR A 344 -3.03 22.54 -20.05
N HIS A 345 -2.00 22.51 -19.21
CA HIS A 345 -1.29 23.71 -18.76
C HIS A 345 0.12 23.81 -19.33
N ASP A 346 0.61 22.77 -19.99
CA ASP A 346 1.88 22.81 -20.75
C ASP A 346 1.67 23.20 -22.24
N GLN A 347 0.68 24.07 -22.53
CA GLN A 347 0.19 24.31 -23.90
C GLN A 347 1.21 24.95 -24.86
N ASN A 348 0.81 25.06 -26.14
CA ASN A 348 1.56 25.65 -27.26
C ASN A 348 2.70 24.80 -27.84
N TRP A 349 2.55 23.47 -27.94
CA TRP A 349 3.50 22.52 -28.54
C TRP A 349 4.14 22.89 -29.89
N GLN A 350 3.50 23.78 -30.66
CA GLN A 350 3.95 24.21 -31.98
C GLN A 350 4.92 25.42 -31.94
N ALA A 351 4.99 26.13 -30.80
CA ALA A 351 5.90 27.25 -30.51
C ALA A 351 6.53 27.14 -29.11
N GLY A 352 6.46 25.96 -28.49
CA GLY A 352 6.25 25.80 -27.05
C GLY A 352 7.37 26.26 -26.14
N ASP A 353 7.07 27.29 -25.36
CA ASP A 353 7.90 27.77 -24.26
C ASP A 353 8.19 26.67 -23.24
N THR A 354 7.20 25.84 -22.90
CA THR A 354 7.40 24.68 -22.04
C THR A 354 8.49 23.75 -22.57
N LEU A 355 8.36 23.30 -23.83
CA LEU A 355 9.35 22.41 -24.45
C LEU A 355 10.74 23.07 -24.51
N ASN A 356 10.79 24.39 -24.76
CA ASN A 356 12.02 25.14 -24.80
C ASN A 356 12.67 25.25 -23.41
N TYR A 357 11.88 25.56 -22.37
CA TYR A 357 12.34 25.65 -20.98
C TYR A 357 12.98 24.34 -20.53
N TRP A 358 12.27 23.21 -20.69
CA TRP A 358 12.77 21.88 -20.31
C TRP A 358 14.02 21.45 -21.08
N ASN A 359 14.28 22.06 -22.24
CA ASN A 359 15.47 21.83 -23.06
C ASN A 359 16.56 22.91 -22.89
N GLY A 360 16.48 23.77 -21.86
CA GLY A 360 17.53 24.75 -21.53
C GLY A 360 17.30 26.18 -22.02
N GLY A 361 16.10 26.48 -22.54
CA GLY A 361 15.76 27.81 -23.06
C GLY A 361 15.33 28.84 -22.00
N GLY A 362 15.16 28.40 -20.74
CA GLY A 362 14.84 29.28 -19.60
C GLY A 362 15.99 30.19 -19.18
N ALA A 363 15.69 31.20 -18.37
CA ALA A 363 16.65 32.20 -17.92
C ALA A 363 17.85 31.62 -17.14
N SER A 364 17.63 30.54 -16.38
CA SER A 364 18.68 29.80 -15.68
C SER A 364 19.46 28.83 -16.57
N GLY A 365 18.97 28.50 -17.76
CA GLY A 365 19.57 27.53 -18.68
C GLY A 365 19.54 26.07 -18.19
N VAL A 366 18.78 25.77 -17.12
CA VAL A 366 18.61 24.39 -16.63
C VAL A 366 17.80 23.57 -17.63
N HIS A 367 18.10 22.28 -17.71
CA HIS A 367 17.45 21.35 -18.63
C HIS A 367 17.26 19.98 -17.98
N ALA A 368 16.24 19.25 -18.43
CA ALA A 368 15.98 17.89 -17.98
C ALA A 368 17.11 16.94 -18.40
N PRO A 369 17.28 15.78 -17.72
CA PRO A 369 18.22 14.73 -18.12
C PRO A 369 17.98 14.19 -19.53
N VAL A 370 16.74 14.30 -20.00
CA VAL A 370 16.30 13.85 -21.33
C VAL A 370 15.97 15.06 -22.19
N ARG A 371 16.41 15.02 -23.45
CA ARG A 371 16.02 16.04 -24.42
C ARG A 371 14.61 15.74 -24.92
N LEU A 372 13.65 16.55 -24.49
CA LEU A 372 12.26 16.37 -24.89
C LEU A 372 12.07 16.67 -26.37
N GLN A 373 11.21 15.90 -27.01
CA GLN A 373 10.69 16.14 -28.36
C GLN A 373 9.17 16.24 -28.28
N PRO A 374 8.51 17.01 -29.17
CA PRO A 374 7.06 17.15 -29.16
C PRO A 374 6.37 15.78 -29.18
N LEU A 375 5.50 15.53 -28.19
CA LEU A 375 4.60 14.36 -28.13
C LEU A 375 5.31 13.01 -28.31
N THR A 376 6.59 12.94 -27.94
CA THR A 376 7.42 11.74 -28.14
C THR A 376 7.59 11.01 -26.81
N PRO A 377 7.21 9.71 -26.72
CA PRO A 377 7.47 8.93 -25.53
C PRO A 377 8.97 8.65 -25.38
N TYR A 378 9.39 8.39 -24.15
CA TYR A 378 10.75 7.94 -23.87
C TYR A 378 10.74 7.00 -22.67
N SER A 379 11.82 6.22 -22.53
CA SER A 379 12.02 5.34 -21.40
C SER A 379 13.47 5.39 -20.92
N PHE A 380 13.70 4.95 -19.69
CA PHE A 380 15.02 4.80 -19.11
C PHE A 380 15.02 3.72 -18.04
N THR A 381 16.19 3.16 -17.76
CA THR A 381 16.35 2.11 -16.74
C THR A 381 17.28 2.61 -15.65
N ARG A 382 16.85 2.49 -14.39
CA ARG A 382 17.62 2.93 -13.22
C ARG A 382 17.31 2.04 -12.03
N GLY A 383 18.34 1.61 -11.29
CA GLY A 383 18.15 0.81 -10.07
C GLY A 383 17.43 -0.54 -10.29
N GLY A 384 17.50 -1.11 -11.50
CA GLY A 384 16.78 -2.35 -11.85
C GLY A 384 15.30 -2.15 -12.23
N TRP A 385 14.81 -0.91 -12.20
CA TRP A 385 13.48 -0.52 -12.65
C TRP A 385 13.53 0.08 -14.06
N HIS A 386 12.50 -0.19 -14.84
CA HIS A 386 12.26 0.45 -16.11
C HIS A 386 11.18 1.53 -15.98
N PHE A 387 11.47 2.75 -16.43
CA PHE A 387 10.58 3.91 -16.35
C PHE A 387 10.15 4.33 -17.75
N VAL A 388 8.85 4.58 -17.93
CA VAL A 388 8.26 4.89 -19.24
C VAL A 388 7.41 6.15 -19.13
N ALA A 389 7.81 7.20 -19.86
CA ALA A 389 7.09 8.46 -19.94
C ALA A 389 6.19 8.46 -21.18
N LEU A 390 4.88 8.60 -20.98
CA LEU A 390 3.88 8.49 -22.05
C LEU A 390 3.17 9.84 -22.29
N PRO A 391 3.28 10.44 -23.48
CA PRO A 391 2.74 11.77 -23.75
C PRO A 391 1.23 11.70 -24.05
N ASP A 392 0.40 11.57 -23.02
CA ASP A 392 -1.07 11.53 -23.13
C ASP A 392 -1.68 12.78 -23.77
N ALA A 393 -0.93 13.89 -23.82
CA ALA A 393 -1.23 15.03 -24.65
C ALA A 393 -1.53 14.65 -26.11
N CYS A 394 -0.94 13.55 -26.60
CA CYS A 394 -1.20 12.94 -27.90
C CYS A 394 -2.69 12.74 -28.21
N TYR A 395 -3.51 12.46 -27.19
CA TYR A 395 -4.95 12.22 -27.36
C TYR A 395 -5.81 13.49 -27.39
N ARG A 396 -5.25 14.66 -27.08
CA ARG A 396 -5.98 15.93 -27.03
C ARG A 396 -5.49 16.97 -28.04
N VAL A 397 -4.40 16.69 -28.76
CA VAL A 397 -3.82 17.61 -29.75
C VAL A 397 -3.70 16.95 -31.13
N SER A 398 -3.66 17.77 -32.18
CA SER A 398 -3.45 17.28 -33.54
C SER A 398 -1.97 16.96 -33.80
N GLY A 399 -1.71 16.01 -34.71
CA GLY A 399 -0.36 15.66 -35.14
C GLY A 399 0.32 14.55 -34.34
N CYS A 400 -0.43 13.85 -33.47
CA CYS A 400 0.04 12.64 -32.81
C CYS A 400 -0.94 11.48 -33.03
N ASP A 401 -0.38 10.27 -33.18
CA ASP A 401 -1.14 9.02 -33.30
C ASP A 401 -0.94 8.18 -32.04
N GLY A 402 -1.98 8.09 -31.20
CA GLY A 402 -1.95 7.30 -29.98
C GLY A 402 -1.71 5.80 -30.21
N ASN A 403 -2.03 5.28 -31.40
CA ASN A 403 -1.72 3.89 -31.75
C ASN A 403 -0.23 3.69 -32.01
N ALA A 404 0.46 4.69 -32.58
CA ALA A 404 1.90 4.67 -32.73
C ALA A 404 2.59 4.67 -31.37
N VAL A 405 2.11 5.47 -30.41
CA VAL A 405 2.61 5.44 -29.02
C VAL A 405 2.36 4.09 -28.35
N THR A 406 1.17 3.50 -28.54
CA THR A 406 0.85 2.15 -28.03
C THR A 406 1.79 1.09 -28.61
N THR A 407 2.08 1.16 -29.91
CA THR A 407 2.98 0.23 -30.60
C THR A 407 4.41 0.41 -30.10
N TRP A 408 4.84 1.67 -29.90
CA TRP A 408 6.14 1.98 -29.31
C TRP A 408 6.27 1.39 -27.91
N LEU A 409 5.26 1.56 -27.06
CA LEU A 409 5.24 1.05 -25.69
C LEU A 409 5.38 -0.48 -25.66
N ALA A 410 4.62 -1.19 -26.50
CA ALA A 410 4.73 -2.65 -26.59
C ALA A 410 6.15 -3.10 -26.98
N ASN A 411 6.79 -2.40 -27.93
CA ASN A 411 8.16 -2.69 -28.33
C ASN A 411 9.16 -2.36 -27.21
N ASP A 412 8.98 -1.24 -26.51
CA ASP A 412 9.85 -0.81 -25.40
C ASP A 412 9.81 -1.83 -24.24
N LEU A 413 8.61 -2.27 -23.84
CA LEU A 413 8.45 -3.31 -22.82
C LEU A 413 9.07 -4.65 -23.26
N SER A 414 8.94 -5.03 -24.53
CA SER A 414 9.56 -6.25 -25.05
C SER A 414 11.09 -6.19 -25.04
N ALA A 415 11.66 -4.99 -25.21
CA ALA A 415 13.10 -4.76 -25.17
C ALA A 415 13.64 -4.62 -23.74
N ASN A 416 12.78 -4.31 -22.77
CA ASN A 416 13.12 -4.10 -21.37
C ASN A 416 12.31 -5.04 -20.45
N PRO A 417 12.63 -6.36 -20.40
CA PRO A 417 11.87 -7.35 -19.65
C PRO A 417 12.15 -7.31 -18.13
N THR A 418 12.39 -6.14 -17.56
CA THR A 418 12.65 -6.00 -16.11
C THR A 418 11.40 -6.35 -15.32
N PRO A 419 11.52 -7.00 -14.15
CA PRO A 419 10.35 -7.37 -13.35
C PRO A 419 9.60 -6.15 -12.77
N CYS A 420 10.22 -4.98 -12.77
CA CYS A 420 9.70 -3.78 -12.13
C CYS A 420 9.65 -2.62 -13.13
N THR A 421 8.44 -2.22 -13.53
CA THR A 421 8.21 -1.14 -14.50
C THR A 421 7.28 -0.10 -13.92
N VAL A 422 7.60 1.18 -14.14
CA VAL A 422 6.75 2.33 -13.83
C VAL A 422 6.45 3.06 -15.13
N ALA A 423 5.18 3.17 -15.49
CA ALA A 423 4.74 4.07 -16.55
C ALA A 423 4.06 5.30 -15.93
N TYR A 424 4.29 6.48 -16.51
CA TYR A 424 3.72 7.72 -16.02
C TYR A 424 3.30 8.65 -17.15
N PHE A 425 2.20 9.36 -16.90
CA PHE A 425 1.51 10.31 -17.76
C PHE A 425 0.63 11.19 -16.85
N HIS A 426 -0.03 12.21 -17.40
CA HIS A 426 -0.68 13.26 -16.62
C HIS A 426 -2.14 12.92 -16.23
N GLN A 427 -2.96 12.54 -17.21
CA GLN A 427 -4.40 12.33 -17.09
C GLN A 427 -4.70 10.95 -16.51
N ALA A 428 -5.31 10.90 -15.33
CA ALA A 428 -5.56 9.66 -14.61
C ALA A 428 -6.53 8.71 -15.34
N TYR A 429 -6.13 7.43 -15.48
CA TYR A 429 -7.03 6.39 -16.01
C TYR A 429 -8.05 5.92 -14.96
N PHE A 430 -7.65 5.87 -13.70
CA PHE A 430 -8.52 5.62 -12.55
C PHE A 430 -8.51 6.85 -11.65
N THR A 431 -9.69 7.34 -11.27
CA THR A 431 -9.84 8.51 -10.40
C THR A 431 -11.05 8.30 -9.49
N SER A 432 -10.92 8.73 -8.23
CA SER A 432 -12.00 8.78 -7.25
C SER A 432 -12.59 10.19 -7.11
N ALA A 433 -12.08 11.17 -7.86
CA ALA A 433 -12.49 12.55 -7.78
C ALA A 433 -13.77 12.82 -8.59
N ALA A 434 -14.64 13.67 -8.06
CA ALA A 434 -15.88 14.09 -8.73
C ALA A 434 -15.64 15.16 -9.81
N GLU A 435 -14.48 15.83 -9.79
CA GLU A 435 -14.19 17.00 -10.66
C GLU A 435 -13.46 16.63 -11.96
N HIS A 436 -12.72 15.52 -11.97
CA HIS A 436 -12.00 15.04 -13.16
C HIS A 436 -12.39 13.59 -13.46
N ASP A 437 -13.03 13.39 -14.61
CA ASP A 437 -13.43 12.07 -15.09
C ASP A 437 -12.23 11.20 -15.48
N PRO A 438 -12.34 9.86 -15.35
CA PRO A 438 -11.35 8.93 -15.87
C PRO A 438 -11.00 9.17 -17.34
N PHE A 439 -9.72 9.30 -17.67
CA PHE A 439 -9.28 9.53 -19.04
C PHE A 439 -9.18 8.22 -19.83
N GLN A 440 -10.33 7.75 -20.35
CA GLN A 440 -10.42 6.44 -21.00
C GLN A 440 -9.60 6.31 -22.31
N ALA A 441 -9.13 7.41 -22.89
CA ALA A 441 -8.34 7.38 -24.13
C ALA A 441 -7.01 6.64 -23.98
N VAL A 442 -6.43 6.60 -22.77
CA VAL A 442 -5.17 5.86 -22.49
C VAL A 442 -5.39 4.37 -22.19
N ALA A 443 -6.62 3.86 -22.28
CA ALA A 443 -6.91 2.43 -22.07
C ALA A 443 -6.00 1.47 -22.87
N PRO A 444 -5.62 1.75 -24.14
CA PRO A 444 -4.69 0.89 -24.87
C PRO A 444 -3.32 0.78 -24.21
N TRP A 445 -2.81 1.84 -23.59
CA TRP A 445 -1.52 1.83 -22.89
C TRP A 445 -1.62 1.01 -21.61
N VAL A 446 -2.69 1.22 -20.84
CA VAL A 446 -2.94 0.44 -19.62
C VAL A 446 -3.02 -1.04 -19.94
N LYS A 447 -3.71 -1.41 -21.03
CA LYS A 447 -3.78 -2.81 -21.47
C LYS A 447 -2.39 -3.39 -21.73
N VAL A 448 -1.54 -2.68 -22.47
CA VAL A 448 -0.16 -3.12 -22.78
C VAL A 448 0.72 -3.23 -21.52
N LEU A 449 0.47 -2.42 -20.49
CA LEU A 449 1.23 -2.45 -19.24
C LEU A 449 0.85 -3.61 -18.30
N VAL A 450 -0.36 -4.17 -18.44
CA VAL A 450 -0.88 -5.23 -17.56
C VAL A 450 -0.96 -6.60 -18.22
N ASP A 451 -0.86 -6.67 -19.55
CA ASP A 451 -0.71 -7.91 -20.32
C ASP A 451 0.74 -8.42 -20.23
#